data_AF-A0A2K1EMY3-F1
#
_entry.id   AF-A0A2K1EMY3-F1
#
_cell.length_a   1.000
_cell.length_b   1.000
_cell.length_c   1.000
_cell.angle_alpha   90.00
_cell.angle_beta   90.00
_cell.angle_gamma   90.00
#
_symmetry.space_group_name_H-M   'P 1'
#
loop_
_entity.id
_entity.type
_entity.pdbx_description
1 polymer ?
#
loop_
_entity_poly.entity_id
_entity_poly.type
_entity_poly.pdbx_seq_one_letter_code
_entity_poly.pdbx_strand_id
1 'polypeptide(L)' 'MNFLTVLLMCIPLYAAFRAFIITRDPEAKKRIPKTTLKALTFFAYFIFIVLGFFIITEGIEYLSQL' A
#
# COMPACT_ATOMS: atom_id res chain seq x y z
N MET A 1 16.95 -6.79 -5.32
CA MET A 1 15.89 -7.60 -4.65
C MET A 1 15.82 -9.07 -5.10
N ASN A 2 15.59 -10.02 -4.18
CA ASN A 2 15.29 -11.42 -4.54
C ASN A 2 13.78 -11.62 -4.88
N PHE A 3 13.44 -12.69 -5.59
CA PHE A 3 12.06 -13.00 -6.00
C PHE A 3 11.06 -13.11 -4.83
N LEU A 4 11.47 -13.70 -3.71
CA LEU A 4 10.68 -13.81 -2.48
C LEU A 4 10.38 -12.42 -1.88
N THR A 5 11.33 -11.49 -1.91
CA THR A 5 11.12 -10.10 -1.43
C THR A 5 10.07 -9.37 -2.26
N VAL A 6 10.10 -9.52 -3.59
CA VAL A 6 9.07 -8.96 -4.49
C VAL A 6 7.70 -9.54 -4.17
N LEU A 7 7.62 -10.88 -4.03
CA LEU A 7 6.37 -11.57 -3.75
C LEU A 7 5.75 -11.12 -2.41
N LEU A 8 6.59 -10.95 -1.39
CA LEU A 8 6.18 -10.48 -0.06
C LEU A 8 5.73 -9.01 -0.05
N MET A 9 6.19 -8.18 -1.00
CA MET A 9 5.73 -6.79 -1.15
C MET A 9 4.39 -6.69 -1.91
N CYS A 10 4.08 -7.64 -2.79
CA CYS A 10 2.81 -7.65 -3.53
C CYS A 10 1.59 -7.88 -2.62
N ILE A 11 1.73 -8.67 -1.55
CA ILE A 11 0.65 -8.97 -0.59
C ILE A 11 0.15 -7.69 0.13
N PRO A 12 1.01 -6.92 0.82
CA PRO A 12 0.59 -5.69 1.47
C PRO A 12 0.11 -4.64 0.47
N LEU A 13 0.70 -4.59 -0.73
CA LEU A 13 0.24 -3.69 -1.80
C LEU A 13 -1.20 -4.01 -2.23
N TYR A 14 -1.53 -5.28 -2.44
CA TYR A 14 -2.89 -5.71 -2.78
C TYR A 14 -3.87 -5.43 -1.65
N ALA A 15 -3.49 -5.70 -0.40
CA ALA A 15 -4.31 -5.42 0.78
C ALA A 15 -4.59 -3.92 0.92
N ALA A 16 -3.58 -3.07 0.75
CA ALA A 16 -3.72 -1.62 0.77
C ALA A 16 -4.63 -1.12 -0.35
N PHE A 17 -4.53 -1.69 -1.56
CA PHE A 17 -5.39 -1.33 -2.69
C PHE A 17 -6.85 -1.71 -2.45
N ARG A 18 -7.10 -2.90 -1.91
CA ARG A 18 -8.46 -3.33 -1.52
C ARG A 18 -9.03 -2.44 -0.42
N ALA A 19 -8.24 -2.14 0.61
CA ALA A 19 -8.62 -1.22 1.68
C ALA A 19 -8.98 0.17 1.13
N PHE A 20 -8.20 0.69 0.19
CA PHE A 20 -8.43 1.97 -0.45
C PHE A 20 -9.70 2.01 -1.31
N ILE A 21 -10.04 0.92 -2.01
CA ILE A 21 -11.29 0.81 -2.76
C ILE A 21 -12.47 0.81 -1.78
N ILE A 22 -12.40 0.02 -0.70
CA ILE A 22 -13.46 -0.06 0.31
C ILE A 22 -13.72 1.31 0.95
N THR A 23 -12.68 2.09 1.23
CA THR A 23 -12.86 3.40 1.86
C THR A 23 -13.48 4.44 0.92
N ARG A 24 -13.49 4.18 -0.38
CA ARG A 24 -14.12 5.02 -1.41
C ARG A 24 -15.53 4.56 -1.77
N ASP A 25 -15.88 3.31 -1.51
CA ASP A 25 -17.20 2.75 -1.76
C ASP A 25 -18.29 3.47 -0.92
N PRO A 26 -19.29 4.10 -1.58
CA PRO A 26 -20.41 4.74 -0.90
C PRO A 26 -21.22 3.80 0.00
N GLU A 27 -21.35 2.52 -0.37
CA GLU A 27 -22.10 1.53 0.40
C GLU A 27 -21.32 1.09 1.64
N ALA A 28 -20.00 0.92 1.53
CA ALA A 28 -19.14 0.64 2.67
C ALA A 28 -19.17 1.78 3.71
N LYS A 29 -19.25 3.04 3.26
CA LYS A 29 -19.36 4.21 4.15
C LYS A 29 -20.62 4.24 5.00
N LYS A 30 -21.70 3.58 4.56
CA LYS A 30 -22.95 3.46 5.32
C LYS A 30 -22.88 2.36 6.38
N ARG A 31 -22.07 1.32 6.16
CA ARG A 31 -22.02 0.12 7.01
C ARG A 31 -20.86 0.14 8.02
N ILE A 32 -19.75 0.78 7.66
CA ILE A 32 -18.52 0.76 8.45
C ILE A 32 -18.42 2.03 9.31
N PRO A 33 -18.05 1.95 10.60
CA PRO A 33 -17.84 3.13 11.43
C PRO A 33 -16.81 4.10 10.82
N LYS A 34 -17.07 5.42 10.96
CA LYS A 34 -16.20 6.47 10.43
C LYS A 34 -14.76 6.38 10.94
N THR A 35 -14.57 5.97 12.20
CA THR A 35 -13.24 5.77 12.82
C THR A 35 -12.48 4.63 12.13
N THR A 36 -13.15 3.51 11.89
CA THR A 36 -12.59 2.37 11.17
C THR A 36 -12.21 2.74 9.73
N LEU A 37 -13.07 3.47 9.01
CA LEU A 37 -12.77 3.94 7.65
C LEU A 37 -11.56 4.86 7.60
N LYS A 38 -11.42 5.77 8.58
CA LYS A 38 -10.24 6.64 8.69
C LYS A 38 -8.97 5.83 8.93
N ALA A 39 -9.01 4.87 9.86
CA ALA A 39 -7.87 4.00 10.14
C ALA A 39 -7.49 3.17 8.90
N LEU A 40 -8.46 2.56 8.22
CA LEU A 40 -8.24 1.77 7.00
C LEU A 40 -7.58 2.61 5.91
N THR A 41 -8.06 3.84 5.72
CA THR A 41 -7.51 4.79 4.76
C THR A 41 -6.07 5.16 5.11
N PHE A 42 -5.82 5.49 6.38
CA PHE A 42 -4.48 5.81 6.88
C PHE A 42 -3.49 4.67 6.64
N PHE A 43 -3.85 3.43 7.01
CA PHE A 43 -2.98 2.27 6.80
C PHE A 43 -2.71 1.99 5.33
N ALA A 44 -3.71 2.14 4.45
CA ALA A 44 -3.52 1.99 3.01
C ALA A 44 -2.49 3.01 2.47
N TYR A 45 -2.61 4.28 2.85
CA TYR A 45 -1.65 5.32 2.47
C TYR A 45 -0.25 5.06 3.04
N PHE A 46 -0.16 4.64 4.31
CA PHE A 46 1.11 4.31 4.94
C PHE A 46 1.85 3.21 4.16
N ILE A 47 1.14 2.13 3.77
CA ILE A 47 1.72 1.04 2.98
C ILE A 47 2.20 1.55 1.61
N PHE A 48 1.41 2.38 0.92
CA PHE A 48 1.82 2.96 -0.37
C PHE A 48 3.08 3.82 -0.25
N ILE A 49 3.20 4.62 0.81
CA ILE A 49 4.38 5.47 1.04
C ILE A 49 5.61 4.61 1.32
N VAL A 50 5.50 3.61 2.20
CA VAL A 50 6.63 2.73 2.56
C VAL A 50 7.11 1.93 1.34
N LEU A 51 6.19 1.34 0.58
CA LEU A 51 6.55 0.60 -0.63
C LEU A 51 7.10 1.52 -1.73
N GLY A 52 6.51 2.71 -1.89
CA GLY A 52 7.01 3.72 -2.83
C GLY A 52 8.44 4.14 -2.50
N PHE A 53 8.74 4.37 -1.23
CA PHE A 53 10.10 4.69 -0.78
C PHE A 53 11.08 3.55 -1.10
N PHE A 54 10.69 2.30 -0.82
CA PHE A 54 11.52 1.13 -1.10
C PHE A 54 11.85 0.99 -2.59
N ILE A 55 10.87 1.20 -3.47
CA ILE A 55 11.05 1.16 -4.93
C ILE A 55 12.00 2.27 -5.38
N ILE A 56 11.84 3.49 -4.84
CA ILE A 56 12.72 4.62 -5.18
C ILE A 56 14.15 4.33 -4.75
N THR A 57 14.36 3.84 -3.52
CA THR A 57 15.71 3.53 -3.00
C THR A 57 16.40 2.45 -3.81
N GLU A 58 15.71 1.35 -4.13
CA GLU A 58 16.26 0.28 -4.96
C GLU A 58 16.49 0.76 -6.41
N GLY A 59 15.61 1.60 -6.94
CA GLY A 59 15.78 2.20 -8.25
C GLY A 59 17.01 3.11 -8.34
N ILE A 60 17.28 3.92 -7.32
CA ILE A 60 18.49 4.75 -7.23
C ILE A 60 19.73 3.86 -7.14
N GLU A 61 19.71 2.81 -6.30
CA GLU A 61 20.83 1.89 -6.17
C GLU A 61 21.14 1.19 -7.50
N TYR A 62 20.12 0.68 -8.19
CA TYR A 62 20.26 0.08 -9.52
C TYR A 62 20.87 1.05 -10.54
N LEU A 63 20.40 2.30 -10.58
CA LEU A 63 20.92 3.32 -11.49
C LEU A 63 22.35 3.76 -11.16
N SER A 64 22.76 3.69 -9.89
CA SER A 64 24.12 4.03 -9.46
C SER A 64 25.18 2.99 -9.83
N GLN A 65 24.74 1.77 -10.19
CA GLN A 65 25.60 0.66 -10.62
C GLN A 65 25.74 0.57 -12.15
N LEU A 66 25.03 1.43 -12.89
CA LEU A 66 25.11 1.60 -14.35
C LEU A 66 26.14 2.67 -14.73
#